data_AF-A0A2N6FN44-F1
#
_entry.id   AF-A0A2N6FN44-F1
#
_cell.length_a   1.000
_cell.length_b   1.000
_cell.length_c   1.000
_cell.angle_alpha   90.00
_cell.angle_beta   90.00
_cell.angle_gamma   90.00
#
_symmetry.space_group_name_H-M   'P 1'
#
loop_
_entity.id
_entity.type
_entity.pdbx_description
1 polymer ?
#
loop_
_entity_poly.entity_id
_entity_poly.type
_entity_poly.pdbx_seq_one_letter_code
_entity_poly.pdbx_strand_id
1 'polypeptide(L)' 'MKKIMIFIFFLFLLILFIQNESFSDVDFSDYKLVWSDEFTGNTINKEVWSFRNKKRADAISREKNINIKDGKLIIHI' A
#
# COMPACT_ATOMS: atom_id res chain seq x y z
N MET A 1 -26.94 7.76 37.93
CA MET A 1 -25.49 7.61 37.65
C MET A 1 -25.20 6.79 36.39
N LYS A 2 -25.68 5.53 36.25
CA LYS A 2 -25.44 4.69 35.05
C LYS A 2 -25.82 5.35 33.70
N LYS A 3 -26.97 6.02 33.63
CA LYS A 3 -27.43 6.74 32.41
C LYS A 3 -26.50 7.90 32.01
N ILE A 4 -25.93 8.59 32.99
CA ILE A 4 -24.99 9.70 32.79
C ILE A 4 -23.66 9.17 32.26
N MET A 5 -23.17 8.04 32.80
CA MET A 5 -21.95 7.40 32.29
C MET A 5 -22.08 6.93 30.84
N ILE A 6 -23.23 6.36 30.46
CA ILE A 6 -23.50 5.95 29.08
C ILE A 6 -23.46 7.16 28.14
N PHE A 7 -24.08 8.26 28.55
CA PHE A 7 -24.06 9.51 27.77
C PHE A 7 -22.64 10.05 27.58
N ILE A 8 -21.81 10.07 28.64
CA ILE A 8 -20.41 10.50 28.57
C ILE A 8 -19.59 9.59 27.65
N PHE A 9 -19.83 8.28 27.68
CA PHE A 9 -19.16 7.32 26.81
C PHE A 9 -19.48 7.57 25.32
N PHE A 10 -20.73 7.84 24.98
CA PHE A 10 -21.10 8.18 23.60
C PHE A 10 -20.58 9.55 23.16
N LEU A 11 -20.52 10.52 24.07
CA LEU A 11 -19.90 11.82 23.80
C LEU A 11 -18.41 11.69 23.50
N PHE A 12 -17.71 10.81 24.25
CA PHE A 12 -16.31 10.50 24.01
C PHE A 12 -16.10 9.81 22.65
N LEU A 13 -16.95 8.84 22.28
CA LEU A 13 -16.90 8.19 20.96
C LEU A 13 -17.14 9.18 19.81
N LEU A 14 -18.02 10.16 19.99
CA LEU A 14 -18.29 11.19 18.99
C LEU A 14 -17.06 12.08 18.76
N ILE A 15 -16.34 12.45 19.83
CA ILE A 15 -15.12 13.25 19.72
C ILE A 15 -14.03 12.49 18.96
N LEU A 16 -13.87 11.19 19.21
CA LEU A 16 -12.93 10.34 18.47
C LEU A 16 -13.27 10.25 16.97
N PHE A 17 -14.57 10.27 16.60
CA PHE A 17 -14.99 10.23 15.21
C PHE A 17 -14.67 11.52 14.43
N ILE A 18 -14.65 12.66 15.12
CA ILE A 18 -14.36 13.98 14.53
C ILE A 18 -12.85 14.15 14.24
N GLN A 19 -11.97 13.37 14.87
CA GLN A 19 -10.52 13.43 14.66
C GLN A 19 -10.02 12.72 13.38
N ASN A 20 -10.88 12.47 12.40
CA ASN A 20 -10.41 12.13 11.06
C ASN A 20 -9.78 13.39 10.46
N GLU A 21 -8.50 13.61 10.70
CA GLU A 21 -7.74 14.59 9.93
C GLU A 21 -7.84 14.19 8.45
N SER A 22 -8.51 15.03 7.67
CA SER A 22 -8.29 15.05 6.23
C SER A 22 -6.82 15.37 6.04
N PHE A 23 -6.05 14.38 5.59
CA PHE A 23 -4.71 14.61 5.06
C PHE A 23 -4.78 15.83 4.17
N SER A 24 -4.01 16.88 4.48
CA SER A 24 -3.95 18.06 3.63
C SER A 24 -3.72 17.62 2.20
N ASP A 25 -4.49 18.16 1.24
CA ASP A 25 -4.23 17.94 -0.18
C ASP A 25 -2.78 18.36 -0.45
N VAL A 26 -1.92 17.36 -0.60
CA VAL A 26 -0.53 17.59 -1.00
C VAL A 26 -0.62 18.17 -2.39
N ASP A 27 -0.13 19.39 -2.57
CA ASP A 27 -0.12 20.03 -3.88
C ASP A 27 0.89 19.31 -4.79
N PHE A 28 0.35 18.54 -5.73
CA PHE A 28 1.12 17.82 -6.73
C PHE A 28 1.18 18.58 -8.08
N SER A 29 0.74 19.84 -8.15
CA SER A 29 0.64 20.59 -9.41
C SER A 29 1.98 20.75 -10.14
N ASP A 30 3.09 20.80 -9.40
CA ASP A 30 4.46 20.84 -9.94
C ASP A 30 5.04 19.46 -10.28
N TYR A 31 4.35 18.37 -9.91
CA TYR A 31 4.81 17.00 -10.17
C TYR A 31 4.23 16.47 -11.47
N LYS A 32 5.08 15.78 -12.24
CA LYS A 32 4.67 15.05 -13.44
C LYS A 32 4.90 13.56 -13.24
N LEU A 33 3.90 12.76 -13.56
CA LEU A 33 4.07 11.32 -13.68
C LEU A 33 5.03 11.01 -14.85
N VAL A 34 6.21 10.49 -14.53
CA VAL A 34 7.23 10.14 -15.53
C VAL A 34 7.22 8.65 -15.88
N TRP A 35 6.76 7.81 -14.96
CA TRP A 35 6.69 6.36 -15.14
C TRP A 35 5.78 5.74 -14.08
N SER A 36 5.02 4.73 -14.47
CA SER A 36 4.23 3.87 -13.57
C SER A 36 4.10 2.46 -14.13
N ASP A 37 3.79 1.52 -13.25
CA ASP A 37 3.33 0.18 -13.61
C ASP A 37 2.25 -0.24 -12.60
N GLU A 38 1.03 -0.38 -13.10
CA GLU A 38 -0.15 -0.76 -12.31
C GLU A 38 -0.32 -2.29 -12.23
N PHE A 39 0.60 -3.06 -12.82
CA PHE A 39 0.60 -4.53 -12.80
C PHE A 39 -0.74 -5.15 -13.22
N THR A 40 -1.40 -4.57 -14.22
CA THR A 40 -2.72 -5.00 -14.71
C THR A 40 -2.66 -6.27 -15.58
N GLY A 41 -1.46 -6.66 -16.04
CA GLY A 41 -1.24 -7.91 -16.78
C GLY A 41 -1.12 -9.14 -15.88
N ASN A 42 -0.84 -10.30 -16.47
CA ASN A 42 -0.62 -11.54 -15.73
C ASN A 42 0.87 -11.92 -15.61
N THR A 43 1.75 -11.09 -16.17
CA THR A 43 3.19 -11.34 -16.28
C THR A 43 3.97 -10.05 -16.13
N ILE A 44 5.16 -10.12 -15.53
CA ILE A 44 6.07 -8.98 -15.37
C ILE A 44 6.48 -8.39 -16.74
N ASN A 45 6.47 -7.07 -16.87
CA ASN A 45 6.99 -6.39 -18.04
C ASN A 45 8.53 -6.44 -18.03
N LYS A 46 9.13 -7.33 -18.82
CA LYS A 46 10.59 -7.55 -18.89
C LYS A 46 11.36 -6.44 -19.62
N GLU A 47 10.69 -5.52 -20.30
CA GLU A 47 11.34 -4.35 -20.91
C GLU A 47 11.65 -3.27 -19.86
N VAL A 48 10.91 -3.28 -18.76
CA VAL A 48 10.98 -2.28 -17.69
C VAL A 48 11.60 -2.85 -16.42
N TRP A 49 11.25 -4.09 -16.08
CA TRP A 49 11.71 -4.78 -14.89
C TRP A 49 12.77 -5.82 -15.22
N SER A 50 13.78 -5.93 -14.35
CA SER A 50 14.84 -6.95 -14.46
C SER A 50 15.03 -7.69 -13.14
N PHE A 51 15.39 -8.98 -13.23
CA PHE A 51 15.71 -9.78 -12.06
C PHE A 51 17.16 -9.57 -11.65
N ARG A 52 17.37 -9.22 -10.38
CA ARG A 52 18.71 -9.13 -9.82
C ARG A 52 19.26 -10.54 -9.58
N ASN A 53 20.15 -11.00 -10.45
CA ASN A 53 20.78 -12.33 -10.36
C ASN A 53 21.91 -12.44 -9.31
N LYS A 54 21.95 -11.57 -8.29
CA LYS A 54 22.95 -11.70 -7.22
C LYS A 54 22.46 -12.67 -6.16
N LYS A 55 23.16 -13.80 -6.04
CA LYS A 55 23.02 -14.72 -4.92
C LYS A 55 23.56 -14.07 -3.66
N ARG A 56 22.73 -13.98 -2.62
CA ARG A 56 23.20 -13.75 -1.25
C ARG A 56 23.44 -15.10 -0.58
N ALA A 57 24.25 -15.13 0.49
CA ALA A 57 24.52 -16.37 1.22
C ALA A 57 23.23 -17.03 1.76
N ASP A 58 22.21 -16.22 2.03
CA ASP A 58 20.94 -16.55 2.65
C ASP A 58 19.74 -16.52 1.69
N ALA A 59 19.91 -16.10 0.44
CA ALA A 59 18.79 -15.92 -0.49
C ALA A 59 19.17 -16.09 -1.96
N ILE A 60 18.25 -16.67 -2.73
CA ILE A 60 18.33 -16.81 -4.18
C ILE A 60 17.07 -16.22 -4.79
N SER A 61 17.21 -15.12 -5.55
CA SER A 61 16.14 -14.58 -6.37
C SER A 61 15.87 -15.51 -7.56
N ARG A 62 14.62 -15.92 -7.75
CA ARG A 62 14.19 -16.77 -8.86
C ARG A 62 12.93 -16.19 -9.50
N GLU A 63 12.83 -16.28 -10.81
CA GLU A 63 11.65 -15.81 -11.55
C GLU A 63 10.36 -16.48 -11.07
N LYS A 64 10.43 -17.77 -10.70
CA LYS A 64 9.27 -18.51 -10.15
C LYS A 64 8.71 -17.95 -8.84
N ASN A 65 9.47 -17.10 -8.14
CA ASN A 65 9.03 -16.47 -6.90
C ASN A 65 8.27 -15.17 -7.17
N ILE A 66 8.07 -14.81 -8.43
CA ILE A 66 7.45 -13.56 -8.83
C ILE A 66 6.19 -13.87 -9.63
N ASN A 67 5.10 -13.22 -9.26
CA ASN A 67 3.81 -13.38 -9.90
C ASN A 67 3.12 -12.03 -9.99
N ILE A 68 2.30 -11.83 -11.02
CA ILE A 68 1.35 -10.72 -11.07
C ILE A 68 -0.05 -11.30 -10.97
N LYS A 69 -0.81 -10.81 -9.99
CA LYS A 69 -2.19 -11.25 -9.77
C LYS A 69 -3.00 -10.13 -9.13
N ASP A 70 -4.23 -9.95 -9.60
CA ASP A 70 -5.21 -9.00 -9.05
C ASP A 70 -4.65 -7.55 -8.96
N GLY A 71 -3.93 -7.10 -9.99
CA GLY A 71 -3.33 -5.77 -10.05
C GLY A 71 -2.11 -5.60 -9.15
N LYS A 72 -1.45 -6.69 -8.73
CA LYS A 72 -0.35 -6.64 -7.75
C LYS A 72 0.83 -7.48 -8.20
N LEU A 73 2.02 -6.94 -7.95
CA LEU A 73 3.26 -7.71 -7.92
C LEU A 73 3.35 -8.50 -6.60
N ILE A 74 3.49 -9.81 -6.70
CA ILE A 74 3.64 -10.73 -5.57
C ILE A 74 5.05 -11.32 -5.58
N ILE A 75 5.70 -11.29 -4.41
CA ILE A 75 7.03 -11.86 -4.19
C ILE A 75 6.92 -12.97 -3.14
N HIS A 76 7.23 -14.20 -3.53
CA HIS A 76 7.27 -15.36 -2.66
C HIS A 76 8.68 -15.56 -2.09
N ILE A 77 8.75 -15.90 -0.81
CA ILE A 77 10.01 -16.19 -0.09
C ILE A 77 10.29 -17.69 -0.15
#